data_AF-A0A8J6LEU2-F1
#
_entry.id   AF-A0A8J6LEU2-F1
#
_cell.length_a   1.000
_cell.length_b   1.000
_cell.length_c   1.000
_cell.angle_alpha   90.00
_cell.angle_beta   90.00
_cell.angle_gamma   90.00
#
_symmetry.space_group_name_H-M   'P 1'
#
loop_
_entity.id
_entity.type
_entity.pdbx_description
1 polymer ?
#
loop_
_entity_poly.entity_id
_entity_poly.type
_entity_poly.pdbx_seq_one_letter_code
_entity_poly.pdbx_strand_id
1 'polypeptide(L)'
;MRSATNLTNLVEVALDTPIAKIRIFKFAPPIYSSSRQVTLIFKIIVMSVPTGLVSHTRKVQSLYKRALRCLEAWYDRREIYRYYAVLMRERFDQNKDVKDMRIAKELITQGEQELFDNQHWHPRKFPDSPGGVAYQREVIPPDWVVDYWHPLEKAQYPEYFARREQRKREYIKLWEKKFGKTQSVPSH
;
A
#
# COMPACT_ATOMS: atom_id res chain seq x y z
N MET A 1 -0.72 56.48 30.08
CA MET A 1 -0.45 56.05 28.69
C MET A 1 0.78 55.17 28.66
N ARG A 2 0.63 53.85 28.68
CA ARG A 2 1.69 52.91 28.29
C ARG A 2 1.09 51.93 27.30
N SER A 3 1.64 52.00 26.10
CA SER A 3 1.18 51.38 24.87
C SER A 3 1.23 49.86 24.96
N ALA A 4 0.18 49.22 24.45
CA ALA A 4 0.10 47.79 24.21
C ALA A 4 0.89 47.43 22.95
N THR A 5 2.02 46.76 23.09
CA THR A 5 2.67 46.01 22.00
C THR A 5 3.48 44.87 22.60
N ASN A 6 3.54 43.75 21.88
CA ASN A 6 4.34 42.52 22.13
C ASN A 6 3.58 41.30 22.68
N LEU A 7 2.44 40.96 22.06
CA LEU A 7 1.97 39.56 21.99
C LEU A 7 2.17 38.94 20.59
N THR A 8 2.70 39.70 19.62
CA THR A 8 2.97 39.25 18.25
C THR A 8 4.31 38.54 18.07
N ASN A 9 5.25 38.69 19.02
CA ASN A 9 6.63 38.18 18.86
C ASN A 9 6.84 36.71 19.30
N LEU A 10 5.78 36.00 19.71
CA LEU A 10 5.88 34.57 20.06
C LEU A 10 5.43 33.63 18.94
N VAL A 11 4.85 34.17 17.85
CA VAL A 11 4.41 33.38 16.69
C VAL A 11 5.49 33.32 15.59
N GLU A 12 6.40 34.29 15.53
CA GLU A 12 7.48 34.35 14.53
C GLU A 12 8.67 33.43 14.84
N VAL A 13 8.82 32.91 16.06
CA VAL A 13 9.97 32.06 16.43
C VAL A 13 9.84 30.61 15.91
N ALA A 14 8.68 30.22 15.37
CA ALA A 14 8.44 28.86 14.87
C ALA A 14 8.65 28.68 13.36
N LEU A 15 9.02 29.75 12.62
CA LEU A 15 9.19 29.72 11.16
C LEU A 15 10.64 29.54 10.69
N ASP A 16 11.60 29.47 11.62
CA ASP A 16 13.03 29.26 11.33
C ASP A 16 13.49 27.83 11.69
N THR A 17 12.79 26.79 11.23
CA THR A 17 13.43 25.48 11.10
C THR A 17 14.21 25.44 9.79
N PRO A 18 15.55 25.42 9.81
CA PRO A 18 16.38 25.59 8.63
C PRO A 18 16.28 24.36 7.72
N ILE A 19 15.42 24.45 6.72
CA ILE A 19 15.52 23.64 5.52
C ILE A 19 16.74 24.15 4.74
N ALA A 20 17.63 23.21 4.42
CA ALA A 20 18.89 23.33 3.68
C ALA A 20 20.15 23.72 4.47
N LYS A 21 20.96 22.69 4.82
CA LYS A 21 22.44 22.70 4.67
C LYS A 21 23.03 21.28 4.73
N ILE A 22 23.43 20.80 3.56
CA ILE A 22 24.72 20.16 3.21
C ILE A 22 25.27 19.03 4.12
N ARG A 23 25.35 17.84 3.51
CA ARG A 23 26.25 16.68 3.73
C ARG A 23 27.33 16.85 4.82
N ILE A 24 27.40 15.88 5.73
CA ILE A 24 28.58 15.04 6.09
C ILE A 24 28.06 14.00 7.11
N PHE A 25 28.01 12.71 6.73
CA PHE A 25 28.38 11.56 7.57
C PHE A 25 28.28 10.30 6.69
N LYS A 26 29.44 9.76 6.34
CA LYS A 26 29.57 8.43 5.73
C LYS A 26 29.28 7.41 6.83
N PHE A 27 28.14 6.75 6.77
CA PHE A 27 27.90 5.51 7.51
C PHE A 27 27.44 4.46 6.51
N ALA A 28 28.32 3.49 6.22
CA ALA A 28 28.03 2.36 5.35
C ALA A 28 27.17 1.34 6.12
N PRO A 29 25.95 1.00 5.66
CA PRO A 29 25.19 -0.08 6.26
C PRO A 29 25.75 -1.45 5.83
N PRO A 30 25.76 -2.45 6.71
CA PRO A 30 26.23 -3.80 6.40
C PRO A 30 25.34 -4.47 5.36
N ILE A 31 25.99 -5.16 4.42
CA ILE A 31 25.39 -5.95 3.35
C ILE A 31 24.68 -7.15 4.00
N TYR A 32 23.35 -7.15 4.03
CA TYR A 32 22.59 -8.36 4.36
C TYR A 32 22.09 -9.01 3.07
N SER A 33 22.86 -10.02 2.64
CA SER A 33 22.41 -11.05 1.72
C SER A 33 21.36 -11.90 2.42
N SER A 34 20.12 -11.84 1.97
CA SER A 34 19.11 -12.83 2.31
C SER A 34 18.37 -13.24 1.05
N SER A 35 18.96 -14.20 0.36
CA SER A 35 18.24 -15.20 -0.44
C SER A 35 17.05 -15.73 0.38
N ARG A 36 15.84 -15.34 0.01
CA ARG A 36 14.62 -16.07 0.37
C ARG A 36 13.75 -16.18 -0.87
N GLN A 37 13.89 -17.31 -1.53
CA GLN A 37 12.93 -17.85 -2.47
C GLN A 37 11.56 -17.88 -1.78
N VAL A 38 10.64 -17.00 -2.18
CA VAL A 38 9.24 -17.09 -1.78
C VAL A 38 8.50 -17.83 -2.89
N THR A 39 8.18 -19.09 -2.63
CA THR A 39 7.32 -19.92 -3.48
C THR A 39 5.94 -19.29 -3.60
N LEU A 40 5.57 -18.93 -4.84
CA LEU A 40 4.22 -18.53 -5.23
C LEU A 40 3.24 -19.70 -5.00
N ILE A 41 2.30 -19.52 -4.08
CA ILE A 41 1.08 -20.34 -4.04
C ILE A 41 0.04 -19.64 -4.92
N PHE A 42 -0.22 -20.28 -6.05
CA PHE A 42 -1.07 -19.84 -7.15
C PHE A 42 -2.53 -19.64 -6.68
N LYS A 43 -3.05 -18.41 -6.77
CA LYS A 43 -4.46 -18.08 -6.54
C LYS A 43 -5.10 -17.75 -7.89
N ILE A 44 -5.75 -18.74 -8.52
CA ILE A 44 -6.50 -18.54 -9.78
C ILE A 44 -7.85 -17.89 -9.47
N ILE A 45 -7.80 -16.60 -9.16
CA ILE A 45 -8.84 -15.66 -9.55
C ILE A 45 -8.40 -15.13 -10.91
N VAL A 46 -9.31 -14.69 -11.78
CA VAL A 46 -8.92 -13.99 -13.02
C VAL A 46 -8.14 -12.73 -12.62
N MET A 47 -6.83 -12.88 -12.47
CA MET A 47 -5.89 -11.81 -12.25
C MET A 47 -5.79 -11.11 -13.59
N SER A 48 -6.22 -9.85 -13.67
CA SER A 48 -5.39 -8.93 -14.44
C SER A 48 -4.03 -8.99 -13.77
N VAL A 49 -3.13 -9.82 -14.31
CA VAL A 49 -1.74 -9.81 -13.90
C VAL A 49 -1.34 -8.34 -14.04
N PRO A 50 -0.91 -7.65 -12.97
CA PRO A 50 -0.40 -6.31 -13.15
C PRO A 50 0.79 -6.48 -14.08
N THR A 51 0.60 -6.15 -15.35
CA THR A 51 1.73 -5.97 -16.26
C THR A 51 2.60 -4.98 -15.51
N GLY A 52 3.85 -5.34 -15.19
CA GLY A 52 4.73 -4.50 -14.36
C GLY A 52 4.96 -3.09 -14.92
N LEU A 53 4.37 -2.80 -16.09
CA LEU A 53 4.24 -1.53 -16.76
C LEU A 53 3.28 -0.60 -15.99
N VAL A 54 3.87 0.27 -15.19
CA VAL A 54 3.13 1.36 -14.51
C VAL A 54 3.13 2.60 -15.41
N SER A 55 1.95 3.11 -15.74
CA SER A 55 1.79 4.36 -16.50
C SER A 55 2.42 5.55 -15.76
N HIS A 56 2.86 6.57 -16.51
CA HIS A 56 3.39 7.81 -15.94
C HIS A 56 2.42 8.45 -14.93
N THR A 57 1.14 8.54 -15.29
CA THR A 57 0.08 9.09 -14.43
C THR A 57 -0.03 8.34 -13.10
N ARG A 58 0.04 7.01 -13.12
CA ARG A 58 0.00 6.17 -11.91
C ARG A 58 1.25 6.36 -11.06
N LYS A 59 2.42 6.58 -11.66
CA LYS A 59 3.66 6.92 -10.91
C LYS A 59 3.51 8.25 -10.17
N VAL A 60 3.03 9.30 -10.84
CA VAL A 60 2.77 10.61 -10.23
C VAL A 60 1.76 10.49 -9.08
N GLN A 61 0.64 9.81 -9.30
CA GLN A 61 -0.37 9.60 -8.27
C GLN A 61 0.17 8.81 -7.07
N SER A 62 0.99 7.80 -7.32
CA SER A 62 1.66 7.02 -6.28
C SER A 62 2.63 7.89 -5.48
N LEU A 63 3.47 8.68 -6.16
CA LEU A 63 4.40 9.62 -5.54
C LEU A 63 3.66 10.63 -4.65
N TYR A 64 2.61 11.28 -5.17
CA TYR A 64 1.78 12.22 -4.42
C TYR A 64 1.15 11.57 -3.17
N LYS A 65 0.56 10.38 -3.32
CA LYS A 65 -0.01 9.64 -2.18
C LYS A 65 1.05 9.32 -1.13
N ARG A 66 2.25 8.89 -1.54
CA ARG A 66 3.35 8.59 -0.62
C ARG A 66 3.86 9.84 0.09
N ALA A 67 3.99 10.96 -0.63
CA ALA A 67 4.39 12.24 -0.06
C ALA A 67 3.41 12.71 1.03
N LEU A 68 2.10 12.64 0.77
CA LEU A 68 1.08 12.96 1.78
C LEU A 68 1.14 12.03 3.00
N ARG A 69 1.43 10.73 2.82
CA ARG A 69 1.59 9.79 3.94
C ARG A 69 2.86 10.04 4.74
N CYS A 70 3.92 10.53 4.08
CA CYS A 70 5.14 10.96 4.75
C CYS A 70 4.86 12.20 5.62
N LEU A 71 4.15 13.21 5.08
CA LEU A 71 3.73 14.38 5.85
C LEU A 71 2.87 14.01 7.06
N GLU A 72 1.93 13.08 6.90
CA GLU A 72 1.08 12.59 7.99
C GLU A 72 1.87 11.83 9.07
N ALA A 73 3.05 11.31 8.74
CA ALA A 73 3.92 10.65 9.72
C ALA A 73 4.76 11.66 10.52
N TRP A 74 5.10 12.81 9.93
CA TRP A 74 5.85 13.88 10.60
C TRP A 74 4.95 14.78 11.45
N TYR A 75 3.77 15.15 10.94
CA TYR A 75 2.84 16.05 11.62
C TYR A 75 1.74 15.26 12.30
N ASP A 76 1.73 15.30 13.63
CA ASP A 76 0.72 14.70 14.49
C ASP A 76 -0.61 15.48 14.45
N ARG A 77 -0.53 16.83 14.52
CA ARG A 77 -1.68 17.73 14.56
C ARG A 77 -2.31 17.89 13.17
N ARG A 78 -3.64 17.81 13.14
CA ARG A 78 -4.40 17.73 11.88
C ARG A 78 -4.38 19.04 11.11
N GLU A 79 -4.40 20.17 11.81
CA GLU A 79 -4.46 21.52 11.22
C GLU A 79 -3.15 21.82 10.48
N ILE A 80 -2.03 21.50 11.12
CA ILE A 80 -0.67 21.66 10.57
C ILE A 80 -0.49 20.75 9.36
N TYR A 81 -0.85 19.47 9.48
CA TYR A 81 -0.83 18.53 8.36
C TYR A 81 -1.64 19.06 7.16
N ARG A 82 -2.84 19.59 7.40
CA ARG A 82 -3.71 20.12 6.33
C ARG A 82 -3.07 21.28 5.60
N TYR A 83 -2.43 22.21 6.31
CA TYR A 83 -1.70 23.32 5.71
C TYR A 83 -0.60 22.82 4.76
N TYR A 84 0.29 21.94 5.23
CA TYR A 84 1.36 21.38 4.39
C TYR A 84 0.85 20.50 3.25
N ALA A 85 -0.27 19.79 3.43
CA ALA A 85 -0.89 19.02 2.36
C ALA A 85 -1.39 19.90 1.22
N VAL A 86 -1.92 21.10 1.52
CA VAL A 86 -2.33 22.08 0.50
C VAL A 86 -1.12 22.63 -0.24
N LEU A 87 -0.05 23.00 0.48
CA LEU A 87 1.21 23.45 -0.16
C LEU A 87 1.82 22.36 -1.05
N MET A 88 1.82 21.11 -0.61
CA MET A 88 2.24 20.00 -1.46
C MET A 88 1.37 19.86 -2.70
N ARG A 89 0.04 20.02 -2.58
CA ARG A 89 -0.85 19.93 -3.73
C ARG A 89 -0.56 21.05 -4.73
N GLU A 90 -0.34 22.27 -4.27
CA GLU A 90 0.04 23.40 -5.10
C GLU A 90 1.32 23.13 -5.90
N ARG A 91 2.37 22.58 -5.26
CA ARG A 91 3.62 22.19 -5.95
C ARG A 91 3.38 21.20 -7.10
N PHE A 92 2.49 20.23 -6.91
CA PHE A 92 2.13 19.28 -7.96
C PHE A 92 1.28 19.93 -9.07
N ASP A 93 0.35 20.81 -8.70
CA ASP A 93 -0.51 21.50 -9.66
C ASP A 93 0.28 22.50 -10.53
N GLN A 94 1.31 23.17 -9.98
CA GLN A 94 2.25 24.01 -10.75
C GLN A 94 2.97 23.25 -11.86
N ASN A 95 3.22 21.95 -11.68
CA ASN A 95 3.94 21.09 -12.64
C ASN A 95 3.00 20.17 -13.44
N LYS A 96 1.69 20.44 -13.43
CA LYS A 96 0.68 19.59 -14.08
C LYS A 96 0.76 19.64 -15.62
N ASP A 97 1.03 20.81 -16.18
CA ASP A 97 0.91 21.07 -17.62
C ASP A 97 2.23 20.91 -18.40
N VAL A 98 3.17 20.10 -17.88
CA VAL A 98 4.43 19.79 -18.55
C VAL A 98 4.19 18.85 -19.73
N LYS A 99 4.39 19.35 -20.95
CA LYS A 99 4.17 18.61 -22.20
C LYS A 99 5.32 17.65 -22.55
N ASP A 100 6.56 18.00 -22.19
CA ASP A 100 7.72 17.16 -22.48
C ASP A 100 7.83 16.01 -21.47
N MET A 101 7.75 14.79 -21.99
CA MET A 101 7.82 13.57 -21.19
C MET A 101 9.20 13.33 -20.58
N ARG A 102 10.28 13.86 -21.17
CA ARG A 102 11.63 13.74 -20.63
C ARG A 102 11.75 14.49 -19.31
N ILE A 103 11.31 15.75 -19.33
CA ILE A 103 11.28 16.63 -18.15
C ILE A 103 10.35 16.05 -17.09
N ALA A 104 9.16 15.57 -17.48
CA ALA A 104 8.22 14.96 -16.53
C ALA A 104 8.83 13.74 -15.80
N LYS A 105 9.59 12.90 -16.51
CA LYS A 105 10.30 11.77 -15.90
C LYS A 105 11.41 12.22 -14.95
N GLU A 106 12.13 13.28 -15.32
CA GLU A 106 13.17 13.86 -14.47
C GLU A 106 12.57 14.42 -13.17
N LEU A 107 11.46 15.15 -13.26
CA LEU A 107 10.73 15.67 -12.10
C LEU A 107 10.26 14.57 -11.15
N ILE A 108 9.76 13.44 -11.69
CA ILE A 108 9.43 12.27 -10.86
C ILE A 108 10.67 11.74 -10.16
N THR A 109 11.79 11.62 -10.86
CA THR A 109 13.05 11.09 -10.30
C THR A 109 13.56 12.00 -9.18
N GLN A 110 13.52 13.31 -9.37
CA GLN A 110 13.87 14.30 -8.34
C GLN A 110 12.90 14.22 -7.16
N GLY A 111 11.59 14.11 -7.40
CA GLY A 111 10.59 13.96 -6.36
C GLY A 111 10.70 12.65 -5.58
N GLU A 112 11.10 11.55 -6.22
CA GLU A 112 11.40 10.28 -5.55
C GLU A 112 12.63 10.38 -4.64
N GLN A 113 13.67 11.10 -5.09
CA GLN A 113 14.85 11.37 -4.27
C GLN A 113 14.50 12.26 -3.07
N GLU A 114 13.78 13.37 -3.28
CA GLU A 114 13.31 14.26 -2.19
C GLU A 114 12.47 13.49 -1.17
N LEU A 115 11.60 12.59 -1.63
CA LEU A 115 10.77 11.77 -0.75
C LEU A 115 11.60 10.78 0.06
N PHE A 116 12.63 10.19 -0.54
CA PHE A 116 13.52 9.25 0.14
C PHE A 116 14.32 9.95 1.25
N ASP A 117 14.87 11.12 0.96
CA ASP A 117 15.69 11.88 1.90
C ASP A 117 14.86 12.41 3.10
N ASN A 118 13.59 12.75 2.87
CA ASN A 118 12.68 13.27 3.89
C ASN A 118 11.79 12.20 4.54
N GLN A 119 12.05 10.92 4.29
CA GLN A 119 11.21 9.85 4.79
C GLN A 119 11.29 9.76 6.32
N HIS A 120 10.12 9.75 6.98
CA HIS A 120 10.08 9.53 8.42
C HIS A 120 10.61 8.13 8.76
N TRP A 121 11.42 8.03 9.83
CA TRP A 121 12.09 6.80 10.24
C TRP A 121 11.10 5.68 10.64
N HIS A 122 9.91 6.03 11.14
CA HIS A 122 8.84 5.07 11.47
C HIS A 122 7.49 5.44 10.83
N PRO A 123 7.29 5.19 9.52
CA PRO A 123 6.08 5.62 8.83
C PRO A 123 4.79 5.05 9.44
N ARG A 124 3.77 5.88 9.62
CA ARG A 124 2.45 5.45 10.09
C ARG A 124 1.81 4.47 9.11
N LYS A 125 1.53 3.24 9.58
CA LYS A 125 0.81 2.20 8.84
C LYS A 125 -0.58 1.99 9.44
N PHE A 126 -1.54 1.62 8.60
CA PHE A 126 -2.84 1.19 9.08
C PHE A 126 -2.74 -0.20 9.71
N PRO A 127 -3.54 -0.51 10.75
CA PRO A 127 -3.42 -1.77 11.50
C PRO A 127 -3.44 -3.00 10.60
N ASP A 128 -4.39 -3.08 9.66
CA ASP A 128 -4.59 -4.25 8.79
C ASP A 128 -3.79 -4.17 7.47
N SER A 129 -3.07 -3.07 7.24
CA SER A 129 -2.23 -2.94 6.06
C SER A 129 -0.91 -3.71 6.23
N PRO A 130 -0.24 -4.13 5.14
CA PRO A 130 1.06 -4.79 5.24
C PRO A 130 2.06 -3.96 6.07
N GLY A 131 2.65 -4.57 7.09
CA GLY A 131 3.54 -3.91 8.05
C GLY A 131 2.83 -3.13 9.17
N GLY A 132 1.50 -3.20 9.24
CA GLY A 132 0.72 -2.73 10.38
C GLY A 132 0.71 -3.73 11.54
N VAL A 133 0.31 -3.25 12.73
CA VAL A 133 0.34 -4.03 13.97
C VAL A 133 -0.64 -5.21 13.96
N ALA A 134 -1.75 -5.11 13.23
CA ALA A 134 -2.78 -6.16 13.14
C ALA A 134 -2.74 -6.90 11.79
N TYR A 135 -1.68 -6.73 11.00
CA TYR A 135 -1.58 -7.35 9.69
C TYR A 135 -1.60 -8.88 9.80
N GLN A 136 -2.57 -9.51 9.13
CA GLN A 136 -2.77 -10.96 9.15
C GLN A 136 -2.88 -11.55 10.56
N ARG A 137 -3.40 -10.75 11.52
CA ARG A 137 -3.64 -11.22 12.89
C ARG A 137 -4.62 -12.39 12.93
N GLU A 138 -5.64 -12.35 12.08
CA GLU A 138 -6.59 -13.44 11.88
C GLU A 138 -6.21 -14.23 10.63
N VAL A 139 -5.92 -15.51 10.80
CA VAL A 139 -5.67 -16.45 9.71
C VAL A 139 -6.95 -17.24 9.47
N ILE A 140 -7.64 -16.90 8.38
CA ILE A 140 -8.86 -17.61 7.98
C ILE A 140 -8.43 -18.90 7.25
N PRO A 141 -8.76 -20.09 7.78
CA PRO A 141 -8.43 -21.34 7.12
C PRO A 141 -9.16 -21.44 5.77
N PRO A 142 -8.56 -22.11 4.78
CA PRO A 142 -9.22 -22.25 3.49
C PRO A 142 -10.45 -23.16 3.59
N ASP A 143 -11.49 -22.86 2.81
CA ASP A 143 -12.81 -23.52 2.91
C ASP A 143 -12.73 -25.05 2.81
N TRP A 144 -11.85 -25.58 1.95
CA TRP A 144 -11.70 -27.02 1.73
C TRP A 144 -11.30 -27.82 2.98
N VAL A 145 -10.79 -27.17 4.04
CA VAL A 145 -10.46 -27.86 5.32
C VAL A 145 -11.69 -28.53 5.92
N VAL A 146 -12.88 -27.93 5.74
CA VAL A 146 -14.14 -28.44 6.29
C VAL A 146 -14.60 -29.73 5.59
N ASP A 147 -14.04 -30.07 4.42
CA ASP A 147 -14.34 -31.34 3.76
C ASP A 147 -13.73 -32.55 4.50
N TYR A 148 -12.67 -32.34 5.29
CA TYR A 148 -11.99 -33.40 6.04
C TYR A 148 -12.64 -33.75 7.40
N TRP A 149 -13.70 -33.04 7.81
CA TRP A 149 -14.37 -33.28 9.08
C TRP A 149 -15.00 -34.68 9.16
N HIS A 150 -15.04 -35.26 10.36
CA HIS A 150 -15.65 -36.56 10.59
C HIS A 150 -17.17 -36.50 10.34
N PRO A 151 -17.82 -37.55 9.78
CA PRO A 151 -19.26 -37.51 9.50
C PRO A 151 -20.14 -37.13 10.69
N LEU A 152 -19.76 -37.51 11.92
CA LEU A 152 -20.47 -37.12 13.15
C LEU A 152 -20.42 -35.60 13.40
N GLU A 153 -19.29 -34.96 13.14
CA GLU A 153 -19.13 -33.49 13.27
C GLU A 153 -19.94 -32.77 12.19
N LYS A 154 -20.01 -33.35 10.99
CA LYS A 154 -20.85 -32.81 9.91
C LYS A 154 -22.34 -32.95 10.21
N ALA A 155 -22.74 -34.04 10.85
CA ALA A 155 -24.13 -34.31 11.23
C ALA A 155 -24.67 -33.29 12.25
N GLN A 156 -23.80 -32.62 13.01
CA GLN A 156 -24.18 -31.51 13.90
C GLN A 156 -24.71 -30.29 13.13
N TYR A 157 -24.30 -30.08 11.87
CA TYR A 157 -24.64 -28.90 11.07
C TYR A 157 -25.30 -29.25 9.72
N PRO A 158 -26.44 -29.95 9.71
CA PRO A 158 -27.01 -30.54 8.49
C PRO A 158 -27.36 -29.50 7.42
N GLU A 159 -27.95 -28.37 7.81
CA GLU A 159 -28.33 -27.30 6.86
C GLU A 159 -27.13 -26.60 6.21
N TYR A 160 -26.03 -26.45 6.95
CA TYR A 160 -24.81 -25.83 6.44
C TYR A 160 -24.19 -26.71 5.35
N PHE A 161 -24.03 -28.01 5.63
CA PHE A 161 -23.46 -28.97 4.68
C PHE A 161 -24.36 -29.18 3.46
N ALA A 162 -25.69 -29.21 3.62
CA ALA A 162 -26.62 -29.32 2.50
C ALA A 162 -26.48 -28.13 1.52
N ARG A 163 -26.43 -26.89 2.04
CA ARG A 163 -26.21 -25.68 1.23
C ARG A 163 -24.82 -25.66 0.58
N ARG A 164 -23.81 -26.19 1.27
CA ARG A 164 -22.44 -26.27 0.75
C ARG A 164 -22.34 -27.22 -0.45
N GLU A 165 -22.95 -28.40 -0.37
CA GLU A 165 -22.96 -29.36 -1.48
C GLU A 165 -23.73 -28.83 -2.71
N GLN A 166 -24.74 -27.98 -2.51
CA GLN A 166 -25.37 -27.24 -3.61
C GLN A 166 -24.36 -26.29 -4.27
N ARG A 167 -23.65 -25.46 -3.49
CA ARG A 167 -22.64 -24.53 -4.00
C ARG A 167 -21.47 -25.22 -4.70
N LYS A 168 -21.01 -26.39 -4.21
CA LYS A 168 -19.96 -27.19 -4.87
C LYS A 168 -20.40 -27.66 -6.25
N ARG A 169 -21.65 -28.14 -6.39
CA ARG A 169 -22.22 -28.53 -7.68
C ARG A 169 -22.34 -27.35 -8.64
N GLU A 170 -22.77 -26.19 -8.15
CA GLU A 170 -22.83 -24.96 -8.96
C GLU A 170 -21.43 -24.54 -9.44
N TYR A 171 -20.43 -24.59 -8.56
CA TYR A 171 -19.05 -24.27 -8.91
C TYR A 171 -18.50 -25.17 -10.02
N ILE A 172 -18.74 -26.49 -9.95
CA ILE A 172 -18.33 -27.44 -10.99
C ILE A 172 -18.99 -27.09 -12.33
N LYS A 173 -20.32 -26.84 -12.33
CA LYS A 173 -21.04 -26.42 -13.55
C LYS A 173 -20.47 -25.14 -14.15
N LEU A 174 -20.15 -24.14 -13.33
CA LEU A 174 -19.55 -22.88 -13.77
C LEU A 174 -18.13 -23.10 -14.34
N TRP A 175 -17.34 -23.97 -13.71
CA TRP A 175 -16.00 -24.32 -14.16
C TRP A 175 -16.02 -25.00 -15.53
N GLU A 176 -16.83 -26.04 -15.68
CA GLU A 176 -17.00 -26.76 -16.95
C GLU A 176 -17.49 -25.83 -18.06
N LYS A 177 -18.39 -24.89 -17.75
CA LYS A 177 -18.86 -23.89 -18.71
C LYS A 177 -17.74 -22.94 -19.16
N LYS A 178 -16.85 -22.55 -18.25
CA LYS A 178 -15.80 -21.55 -18.53
C LYS A 178 -14.58 -22.13 -19.23
N PHE A 179 -14.15 -23.33 -18.84
CA PHE A 179 -12.89 -23.93 -19.29
C PHE A 179 -13.09 -25.21 -20.11
N GLY A 180 -14.33 -25.68 -20.28
CA GLY A 180 -14.63 -26.97 -20.89
C GLY A 180 -14.41 -28.13 -19.93
N LYS A 181 -14.78 -29.33 -20.36
CA LYS A 181 -14.47 -30.56 -19.63
C LYS A 181 -13.00 -30.93 -19.87
N THR A 182 -12.27 -31.24 -18.81
CA THR A 182 -10.92 -31.79 -18.94
C THR A 182 -11.01 -33.14 -19.65
N GLN A 183 -10.19 -33.33 -20.69
CA GLN A 183 -10.02 -34.63 -21.36
C GLN A 183 -9.62 -35.66 -20.29
N SER A 184 -10.26 -36.83 -20.29
CA SER A 184 -9.87 -37.91 -19.37
C SER A 184 -8.45 -38.34 -19.71
N VAL A 185 -7.50 -38.10 -18.79
CA VAL A 185 -6.18 -38.71 -18.91
C VAL A 185 -6.39 -40.22 -18.71
N PRO A 186 -6.05 -41.08 -19.69
CA PRO A 186 -6.21 -42.52 -19.51
C PRO A 186 -5.36 -42.95 -18.32
N SER A 187 -5.96 -43.62 -17.34
CA SER A 187 -5.19 -44.31 -16.31
C SER A 187 -4.42 -45.44 -16.98
N HIS A 188 -3.09 -45.36 -16.96
CA HIS A 188 -2.21 -46.47 -17.32
C HIS A 188 -2.36 -47.63 -16.33
#